data_AF-A0A2D9T3B5-F1
#
_entry.id   AF-A0A2D9T3B5-F1
#
_cell.length_a   1.000
_cell.length_b   1.000
_cell.length_c   1.000
_cell.angle_alpha   90.00
_cell.angle_beta   90.00
_cell.angle_gamma   90.00
#
_symmetry.space_group_name_H-M   'P 1'
#
loop_
_entity.id
_entity.type
_entity.pdbx_description
1 polymer ?
#
loop_
_entity_poly.entity_id
_entity_poly.type
_entity_poly.pdbx_seq_one_letter_code
_entity_poly.pdbx_strand_id
1 'polypeptide(L)'
;MRSSLPIPTLLALALIGGPACEDASTDAEEAAETVEAAAATAVNEATEEAVEEATAAAQEAVETAEALPRREPCTVPAIPIPRPVECARGRSYPQCKWQMPHATLSEGRYRRWRNTIMEHWWGRPALVAYIVASTARYRERFPDQILAVGDLDAPGPRHQTHDRGVDFDIYLPGAMLVENAGGGDYPSNHEGKSAAEIEATRQRVEGLARVLAECSEGALRIYYNDPVVLERFHEWYDAQGYDENPFGRPMQVHNHLHDFHFHITIPEDLEVLPMAPLPPGTEHPFQTIEEPPDPDSAPNLASRNRNTTWRAEMEAGPEEDTPPPATATMNATPTDESPSSAAAMTAAPAPMTAAAAPAADEAARAPAAPAPMAGTPAPAAD
;
A
#
# COMPACT_ATOMS: atom_id res chain seq x y z
N MET A 1 -27.72 11.35 -31.51
CA MET A 1 -27.12 11.02 -32.82
C MET A 1 -25.99 10.04 -32.53
N ARG A 2 -26.20 8.76 -32.84
CA ARG A 2 -25.28 7.66 -32.55
C ARG A 2 -24.47 7.39 -33.81
N SER A 3 -23.14 7.53 -33.74
CA SER A 3 -22.23 7.12 -34.81
C SER A 3 -21.73 5.72 -34.47
N SER A 4 -22.20 4.74 -35.23
CA SER A 4 -21.70 3.37 -35.26
C SER A 4 -20.46 3.32 -36.15
N LEU A 5 -19.34 2.82 -35.62
CA LEU A 5 -18.19 2.41 -36.43
C LEU A 5 -18.32 0.91 -36.80
N PRO A 6 -17.90 0.49 -38.00
CA PRO A 6 -18.09 -0.87 -38.50
C PRO A 6 -17.04 -1.85 -37.96
N ILE A 7 -17.51 -3.06 -37.63
CA ILE A 7 -16.72 -4.26 -37.34
C ILE A 7 -16.26 -4.85 -38.69
N PRO A 8 -14.97 -5.15 -38.91
CA PRO A 8 -14.56 -5.89 -40.09
C PRO A 8 -14.91 -7.37 -39.92
N THR A 9 -15.74 -7.84 -40.85
CA THR A 9 -16.11 -9.25 -41.05
C THR A 9 -14.88 -10.03 -41.52
N LEU A 10 -14.35 -10.91 -40.67
CA LEU A 10 -13.36 -11.90 -41.09
C LEU A 10 -14.07 -13.10 -41.73
N LEU A 11 -13.64 -13.35 -42.96
CA LEU A 11 -14.13 -14.30 -43.94
C LEU A 11 -13.82 -15.74 -43.48
N ALA A 12 -14.87 -16.58 -43.37
CA ALA A 12 -14.71 -18.02 -43.21
C ALA A 12 -14.38 -18.65 -44.56
N LEU A 13 -13.18 -19.24 -44.72
CA LEU A 13 -12.85 -20.07 -45.88
C LEU A 13 -13.29 -21.51 -45.63
N ALA A 14 -14.12 -22.02 -46.55
CA ALA A 14 -14.65 -23.37 -46.56
C ALA A 14 -13.60 -24.38 -47.07
N LEU A 15 -13.39 -25.44 -46.30
CA LEU A 15 -12.70 -26.66 -46.74
C LEU A 15 -13.65 -27.49 -47.61
N ILE A 16 -13.32 -27.65 -48.89
CA ILE A 16 -13.95 -28.63 -49.81
C ILE A 16 -12.94 -29.76 -50.01
N GLY A 17 -13.38 -31.00 -49.79
CA GLY A 17 -12.56 -32.19 -49.94
C GLY A 17 -12.67 -32.88 -51.31
N GLY A 18 -11.58 -33.57 -51.67
CA GLY A 18 -11.49 -34.75 -52.55
C GLY A 18 -10.76 -34.53 -53.89
N PRO A 19 -10.26 -35.60 -54.56
CA PRO A 19 -9.48 -36.74 -54.06
C PRO A 19 -8.12 -36.93 -54.80
N ALA A 20 -7.22 -37.69 -54.15
CA ALA A 20 -6.02 -38.40 -54.63
C ALA A 20 -5.39 -38.08 -56.02
N CYS A 21 -4.14 -37.61 -55.98
CA CYS A 21 -3.08 -38.01 -56.91
C CYS A 21 -1.78 -38.24 -56.10
N GLU A 22 -1.22 -39.44 -56.23
CA GLU A 22 0.12 -39.82 -55.76
C GLU A 22 1.20 -39.11 -56.58
N ASP A 23 2.37 -38.92 -55.95
CA ASP A 23 3.67 -38.48 -56.49
C ASP A 23 3.87 -37.00 -56.85
N ALA A 24 4.09 -36.16 -55.82
CA ALA A 24 5.06 -35.05 -55.81
C ALA A 24 5.33 -34.67 -54.35
N SER A 25 6.47 -35.10 -53.81
CA SER A 25 7.70 -34.29 -53.70
C SER A 25 7.69 -33.42 -52.45
N THR A 26 8.67 -33.71 -51.59
CA THR A 26 9.07 -33.14 -50.30
C THR A 26 9.25 -31.61 -50.22
N ASP A 27 8.77 -30.84 -51.20
CA ASP A 27 8.95 -29.38 -51.28
C ASP A 27 7.72 -28.59 -50.80
N ALA A 28 6.59 -29.26 -50.54
CA ALA A 28 5.35 -28.62 -50.08
C ALA A 28 5.26 -28.45 -48.54
N GLU A 29 5.97 -29.30 -47.78
CA GLU A 29 6.00 -29.24 -46.31
C GLU A 29 6.89 -28.09 -45.83
N GLU A 30 8.02 -27.85 -46.50
CA GLU A 30 8.93 -26.72 -46.22
C GLU A 30 8.31 -25.37 -46.61
N ALA A 31 7.44 -25.34 -47.64
CA ALA A 31 6.70 -24.15 -48.05
C ALA A 31 5.52 -23.82 -47.12
N ALA A 32 4.90 -24.81 -46.48
CA ALA A 32 3.83 -24.59 -45.51
C ALA A 32 4.37 -24.14 -44.14
N GLU A 33 5.49 -24.73 -43.69
CA GLU A 33 6.17 -24.36 -42.44
C GLU A 33 6.75 -22.93 -42.50
N THR A 34 7.23 -22.49 -43.67
CA THR A 34 7.71 -21.12 -43.88
C THR A 34 6.59 -20.07 -43.92
N VAL A 35 5.40 -20.43 -44.43
CA VAL A 35 4.23 -19.52 -44.45
C VAL A 35 3.59 -19.40 -43.06
N GLU A 36 3.54 -20.49 -42.28
CA GLU A 36 3.05 -20.48 -40.90
C GLU A 36 4.01 -19.74 -39.96
N ALA A 37 5.32 -19.93 -40.12
CA ALA A 37 6.34 -19.16 -39.40
C ALA A 37 6.29 -17.67 -39.76
N ALA A 38 6.17 -17.31 -41.05
CA ALA A 38 6.06 -15.91 -41.49
C ALA A 38 4.75 -15.26 -41.03
N ALA A 39 3.64 -16.00 -40.98
CA ALA A 39 2.37 -15.51 -40.44
C ALA A 39 2.42 -15.33 -38.91
N ALA A 40 3.09 -16.22 -38.18
CA ALA A 40 3.29 -16.08 -36.74
C ALA A 40 4.23 -14.89 -36.41
N THR A 41 5.29 -14.68 -37.20
CA THR A 41 6.16 -13.51 -37.09
C THR A 41 5.41 -12.22 -37.42
N ALA A 42 4.62 -12.17 -38.51
CA ALA A 42 3.86 -10.97 -38.88
C ALA A 42 2.74 -10.63 -37.88
N VAL A 43 2.12 -11.64 -37.26
CA VAL A 43 1.12 -11.43 -36.19
C VAL A 43 1.79 -10.94 -34.90
N ASN A 44 2.97 -11.47 -34.54
CA ASN A 44 3.77 -10.98 -33.41
C ASN A 44 4.31 -9.57 -33.64
N GLU A 45 4.86 -9.25 -34.81
CA GLU A 45 5.33 -7.90 -35.15
C GLU A 45 4.18 -6.89 -35.16
N ALA A 46 3.02 -7.24 -35.72
CA ALA A 46 1.84 -6.37 -35.71
C ALA A 46 1.23 -6.19 -34.30
N THR A 47 1.45 -7.13 -33.38
CA THR A 47 1.03 -6.97 -31.97
C THR A 47 2.05 -6.20 -31.17
N GLU A 48 3.35 -6.36 -31.43
CA GLU A 48 4.40 -5.54 -30.82
C GLU A 48 4.29 -4.08 -31.27
N GLU A 49 4.06 -3.81 -32.56
CA GLU A 49 3.90 -2.44 -33.08
C GLU A 49 2.63 -1.77 -32.53
N ALA A 50 1.52 -2.50 -32.42
CA ALA A 50 0.30 -1.98 -31.80
C ALA A 50 0.43 -1.77 -30.28
N VAL A 51 1.23 -2.60 -29.60
CA VAL A 51 1.56 -2.42 -28.18
C VAL A 51 2.51 -1.24 -27.99
N GLU A 52 3.47 -1.06 -28.89
CA GLU A 52 4.41 0.06 -28.89
C GLU A 52 3.67 1.38 -29.17
N GLU A 53 2.73 1.39 -30.12
CA GLU A 53 1.85 2.54 -30.39
C GLU A 53 0.92 2.85 -29.22
N ALA A 54 0.33 1.83 -28.57
CA ALA A 54 -0.48 2.02 -27.37
C ALA A 54 0.36 2.49 -26.15
N THR A 55 1.61 2.03 -26.04
CA THR A 55 2.55 2.46 -25.00
C THR A 55 3.03 3.89 -25.23
N ALA A 56 3.32 4.24 -26.48
CA ALA A 56 3.67 5.60 -26.90
C ALA A 56 2.49 6.57 -26.68
N ALA A 57 1.26 6.18 -27.03
CA ALA A 57 0.07 6.99 -26.75
C ALA A 57 -0.20 7.14 -25.24
N ALA A 58 0.09 6.12 -24.44
CA ALA A 58 0.00 6.19 -22.98
C ALA A 58 1.11 7.07 -22.39
N GLN A 59 2.32 7.02 -22.93
CA GLN A 59 3.45 7.89 -22.56
C GLN A 59 3.18 9.35 -22.95
N GLU A 60 2.69 9.61 -24.15
CA GLU A 60 2.34 10.95 -24.63
C GLU A 60 1.20 11.56 -23.80
N ALA A 61 0.19 10.76 -23.40
CA ALA A 61 -0.85 11.21 -22.48
C ALA A 61 -0.33 11.58 -21.08
N VAL A 62 0.82 11.02 -20.67
CA VAL A 62 1.50 11.33 -19.40
C VAL A 62 2.46 12.53 -19.53
N GLU A 63 3.20 12.64 -20.64
CA GLU A 63 4.09 13.77 -20.95
C GLU A 63 3.31 15.06 -21.24
N THR A 64 2.14 15.00 -21.87
CA THR A 64 1.31 16.21 -22.11
C THR A 64 0.78 16.83 -20.80
N ALA A 65 0.96 16.15 -19.66
CA ALA A 65 0.71 16.71 -18.32
C ALA A 65 1.89 17.52 -17.75
N GLU A 66 3.05 17.62 -18.42
CA GLU A 66 4.30 18.21 -17.90
C GLU A 66 4.44 19.74 -17.99
N ALA A 67 3.35 20.48 -17.95
CA ALA A 67 3.40 21.90 -17.57
C ALA A 67 2.24 22.21 -16.65
N LEU A 68 2.29 21.69 -15.42
CA LEU A 68 1.17 21.80 -14.50
C LEU A 68 0.95 23.25 -14.06
N PRO A 69 -0.24 23.83 -14.29
CA PRO A 69 -0.68 25.01 -13.53
C PRO A 69 -0.59 24.69 -12.03
N ARG A 70 -0.38 25.74 -11.20
CA ARG A 70 -0.29 25.64 -9.73
C ARG A 70 -1.19 24.53 -9.19
N ARG A 71 -0.56 23.48 -8.62
CA ARG A 71 -1.24 22.33 -8.03
C ARG A 71 -2.30 22.83 -7.06
N GLU A 72 -3.56 22.51 -7.33
CA GLU A 72 -4.59 22.71 -6.33
C GLU A 72 -4.24 21.87 -5.09
N PRO A 73 -4.31 22.45 -3.89
CA PRO A 73 -3.95 21.73 -2.68
C PRO A 73 -4.89 20.55 -2.47
N CYS A 74 -4.35 19.43 -2.01
CA CYS A 74 -5.17 18.27 -1.66
C CYS A 74 -6.18 18.65 -0.58
N THR A 75 -7.45 18.36 -0.86
CA THR A 75 -8.57 18.69 0.01
C THR A 75 -9.27 17.42 0.43
N VAL A 76 -9.62 17.33 1.72
CA VAL A 76 -10.42 16.22 2.23
C VAL A 76 -11.86 16.38 1.70
N PRO A 77 -12.42 15.41 0.96
CA PRO A 77 -13.82 15.44 0.53
C PRO A 77 -14.78 15.53 1.72
N ALA A 78 -16.02 15.96 1.46
CA ALA A 78 -17.07 16.15 2.46
C ALA A 78 -17.59 14.81 3.01
N ILE A 79 -16.78 14.15 3.84
CA ILE A 79 -17.04 12.84 4.43
C ILE A 79 -16.98 12.94 5.95
N PRO A 80 -17.97 12.40 6.69
CA PRO A 80 -17.91 12.33 8.14
C PRO A 80 -16.74 11.45 8.61
N ILE A 81 -15.85 12.05 9.40
CA ILE A 81 -14.70 11.37 10.02
C ILE A 81 -14.99 11.12 11.50
N PRO A 82 -15.07 9.84 11.95
CA PRO A 82 -15.28 9.53 13.36
C PRO A 82 -14.11 9.95 14.25
N ARG A 83 -14.44 10.39 15.47
CA ARG A 83 -13.45 10.90 16.44
C ARG A 83 -13.94 10.73 17.88
N PRO A 84 -13.06 10.64 18.89
CA PRO A 84 -13.46 10.62 20.29
C PRO A 84 -13.86 12.02 20.77
N VAL A 85 -14.58 12.08 21.90
CA VAL A 85 -15.04 13.35 22.50
C VAL A 85 -13.87 14.25 22.92
N GLU A 86 -12.71 13.66 23.18
CA GLU A 86 -11.44 14.30 23.51
C GLU A 86 -11.00 15.29 22.42
N CYS A 87 -11.28 14.99 21.14
CA CYS A 87 -11.00 15.92 20.04
C CYS A 87 -11.81 17.20 20.15
N ALA A 88 -13.11 17.11 20.48
CA ALA A 88 -13.96 18.29 20.68
C ALA A 88 -13.58 19.08 21.94
N ARG A 89 -12.88 18.45 22.90
CA ARG A 89 -12.31 19.11 24.08
C ARG A 89 -10.94 19.76 23.82
N GLY A 90 -10.46 19.75 22.58
CA GLY A 90 -9.16 20.33 22.20
C GLY A 90 -7.95 19.54 22.69
N ARG A 91 -8.10 18.24 22.96
CA ARG A 91 -6.94 17.38 23.27
C ARG A 91 -6.15 17.08 21.99
N SER A 92 -4.85 16.83 22.16
CA SER A 92 -3.96 16.38 21.08
C SER A 92 -3.86 14.85 21.07
N TYR A 93 -3.10 14.31 20.11
CA TYR A 93 -2.63 12.93 20.16
C TYR A 93 -1.86 12.66 21.49
N PRO A 94 -1.99 11.46 22.11
CA PRO A 94 -2.77 10.30 21.65
C PRO A 94 -4.25 10.31 22.05
N GLN A 95 -4.75 11.32 22.76
CA GLN A 95 -6.15 11.34 23.22
C GLN A 95 -7.13 11.73 22.10
N CYS A 96 -6.73 12.61 21.19
CA CYS A 96 -7.46 12.89 19.97
C CYS A 96 -6.87 12.12 18.79
N LYS A 97 -7.58 11.08 18.36
CA LYS A 97 -7.32 10.33 17.13
C LYS A 97 -8.54 10.41 16.23
N TRP A 98 -8.35 10.36 14.92
CA TRP A 98 -9.45 10.19 13.97
C TRP A 98 -9.47 8.76 13.48
N GLN A 99 -10.64 8.20 13.21
CA GLN A 99 -10.77 6.91 12.55
C GLN A 99 -10.88 7.12 11.05
N MET A 100 -10.25 6.25 10.26
CA MET A 100 -10.52 6.17 8.83
C MET A 100 -12.02 5.95 8.58
N PRO A 101 -12.69 6.79 7.76
CA PRO A 101 -14.09 6.58 7.43
C PRO A 101 -14.31 5.23 6.74
N HIS A 102 -15.39 4.54 7.09
CA HIS A 102 -15.73 3.25 6.47
C HIS A 102 -15.95 3.40 4.95
N ALA A 103 -15.74 2.31 4.19
CA ALA A 103 -15.81 2.31 2.72
C ALA A 103 -17.15 2.82 2.15
N THR A 104 -18.24 2.60 2.89
CA THR A 104 -19.58 3.09 2.53
C THR A 104 -19.69 4.60 2.60
N LEU A 105 -18.96 5.25 3.52
CA LEU A 105 -18.89 6.71 3.63
C LEU A 105 -17.92 7.31 2.60
N SER A 106 -16.93 6.53 2.14
CA SER A 106 -15.96 6.96 1.13
C SER A 106 -16.39 6.68 -0.31
N GLU A 107 -17.65 6.29 -0.54
CA GLU A 107 -18.19 5.91 -1.87
C GLU A 107 -17.32 4.85 -2.58
N GLY A 108 -16.69 3.97 -1.80
CA GLY A 108 -15.81 2.91 -2.31
C GLY A 108 -14.44 3.38 -2.80
N ARG A 109 -13.98 4.62 -2.49
CA ARG A 109 -12.63 5.12 -2.83
C ARG A 109 -11.52 4.21 -2.30
N TYR A 110 -11.74 3.66 -1.13
CA TYR A 110 -10.84 2.73 -0.48
C TYR A 110 -11.63 1.77 0.40
N ARG A 111 -10.98 0.67 0.78
CA ARG A 111 -11.46 -0.28 1.79
C ARG A 111 -10.42 -0.45 2.89
N ARG A 112 -10.83 -1.01 4.02
CA ARG A 112 -9.89 -1.49 5.03
C ARG A 112 -9.16 -2.72 4.49
N TRP A 113 -7.85 -2.80 4.70
CA TRP A 113 -7.10 -4.01 4.44
C TRP A 113 -7.59 -5.13 5.36
N ARG A 114 -7.70 -6.34 4.84
CA ARG A 114 -8.33 -7.46 5.54
C ARG A 114 -7.66 -7.83 6.87
N ASN A 115 -6.36 -7.58 7.00
CA ASN A 115 -5.58 -7.92 8.18
C ASN A 115 -5.49 -6.74 9.18
N THR A 116 -6.20 -5.64 8.91
CA THR A 116 -6.27 -4.47 9.78
C THR A 116 -7.53 -4.54 10.63
N ILE A 117 -7.37 -4.34 11.94
CA ILE A 117 -8.49 -4.24 12.88
C ILE A 117 -8.96 -2.80 13.04
N MET A 118 -10.15 -2.61 13.64
CA MET A 118 -10.72 -1.26 13.74
C MET A 118 -9.93 -0.37 14.69
N GLU A 119 -9.34 -0.95 15.71
CA GLU A 119 -8.53 -0.31 16.75
C GLU A 119 -7.20 0.21 16.20
N HIS A 120 -6.69 -0.41 15.13
CA HIS A 120 -5.50 0.04 14.38
C HIS A 120 -5.84 1.02 13.26
N TRP A 121 -7.13 1.24 12.97
CA TRP A 121 -7.58 2.10 11.89
C TRP A 121 -7.85 3.54 12.37
N TRP A 122 -7.21 3.91 13.47
CA TRP A 122 -7.16 5.24 14.05
C TRP A 122 -5.79 5.85 13.83
N GLY A 123 -5.69 7.17 13.78
CA GLY A 123 -4.42 7.87 13.65
C GLY A 123 -4.53 9.34 14.06
N ARG A 124 -3.45 10.10 13.89
CA ARG A 124 -3.52 11.56 14.08
C ARG A 124 -4.54 12.16 13.10
N PRO A 125 -5.20 13.27 13.46
CA PRO A 125 -6.09 13.99 12.55
C PRO A 125 -5.45 14.29 11.18
N ALA A 126 -4.19 14.74 11.18
CA ALA A 126 -3.45 15.03 9.95
C ALA A 126 -3.22 13.79 9.08
N LEU A 127 -2.88 12.64 9.69
CA LEU A 127 -2.71 11.37 8.99
C LEU A 127 -4.01 10.95 8.30
N VAL A 128 -5.14 10.95 9.02
CA VAL A 128 -6.42 10.53 8.44
C VAL A 128 -6.87 11.50 7.34
N ALA A 129 -6.73 12.81 7.55
CA ALA A 129 -7.01 13.82 6.53
C ALA A 129 -6.16 13.59 5.27
N TYR A 130 -4.86 13.38 5.45
CA TYR A 130 -3.91 13.08 4.39
C TYR A 130 -4.30 11.84 3.58
N ILE A 131 -4.62 10.73 4.22
CA ILE A 131 -5.03 9.49 3.54
C ILE A 131 -6.34 9.71 2.76
N VAL A 132 -7.35 10.33 3.38
CA VAL A 132 -8.65 10.55 2.74
C VAL A 132 -8.52 11.50 1.54
N ALA A 133 -7.74 12.56 1.63
CA ALA A 133 -7.47 13.46 0.51
C ALA A 133 -6.67 12.78 -0.60
N SER A 134 -5.60 12.04 -0.25
CA SER A 134 -4.75 11.33 -1.21
C SER A 134 -5.53 10.25 -1.98
N THR A 135 -6.38 9.50 -1.28
CA THR A 135 -7.22 8.47 -1.93
C THR A 135 -8.27 9.08 -2.86
N ALA A 136 -8.84 10.24 -2.51
CA ALA A 136 -9.74 10.98 -3.40
C ALA A 136 -9.01 11.47 -4.65
N ARG A 137 -7.83 12.10 -4.47
CA ARG A 137 -6.98 12.59 -5.56
C ARG A 137 -6.49 11.48 -6.48
N TYR A 138 -6.13 10.33 -5.91
CA TYR A 138 -5.72 9.17 -6.69
C TYR A 138 -6.86 8.64 -7.57
N ARG A 139 -8.09 8.58 -7.04
CA ARG A 139 -9.26 8.12 -7.80
C ARG A 139 -9.63 9.05 -8.94
N GLU A 140 -9.36 10.35 -8.85
CA GLU A 140 -9.54 11.27 -9.99
C GLU A 140 -8.66 10.86 -11.18
N ARG A 141 -7.44 10.37 -10.92
CA ARG A 141 -6.51 9.91 -11.95
C ARG A 141 -6.74 8.47 -12.38
N PHE A 142 -7.16 7.60 -11.46
CA PHE A 142 -7.37 6.18 -11.68
C PHE A 142 -8.75 5.74 -11.13
N PRO A 143 -9.85 6.04 -11.83
CA PRO A 143 -11.22 5.89 -11.31
C PRO A 143 -11.62 4.44 -11.01
N ASP A 144 -11.03 3.48 -11.72
CA ASP A 144 -11.31 2.05 -11.56
C ASP A 144 -10.46 1.38 -10.47
N GLN A 145 -9.53 2.12 -9.86
CA GLN A 145 -8.65 1.58 -8.82
C GLN A 145 -9.22 1.82 -7.43
N ILE A 146 -9.34 0.75 -6.65
CA ILE A 146 -9.71 0.81 -5.23
C ILE A 146 -8.47 0.58 -4.40
N LEU A 147 -8.13 1.54 -3.54
CA LEU A 147 -7.04 1.40 -2.58
C LEU A 147 -7.48 0.57 -1.37
N ALA A 148 -6.56 -0.16 -0.75
CA ALA A 148 -6.84 -0.76 0.56
C ALA A 148 -5.90 -0.17 1.61
N VAL A 149 -6.46 0.43 2.66
CA VAL A 149 -5.72 1.09 3.73
C VAL A 149 -5.54 0.12 4.87
N GLY A 150 -4.28 -0.11 5.24
CA GLY A 150 -3.85 -0.99 6.31
C GLY A 150 -3.84 -0.33 7.68
N ASP A 151 -2.93 -0.80 8.53
CA ASP A 151 -2.77 -0.31 9.89
C ASP A 151 -2.26 1.14 9.87
N LEU A 152 -2.76 1.96 10.80
CA LEU A 152 -2.32 3.35 11.01
C LEU A 152 -1.58 3.45 12.34
N ASP A 153 -2.31 3.55 13.46
CA ASP A 153 -1.75 3.58 14.81
C ASP A 153 -1.95 2.20 15.46
N ALA A 154 -0.91 1.37 15.34
CA ALA A 154 -0.90 -0.04 15.69
C ALA A 154 0.32 -0.37 16.57
N PRO A 155 0.46 0.27 17.75
CA PRO A 155 1.64 0.09 18.59
C PRO A 155 1.75 -1.38 19.02
N GLY A 156 2.92 -1.97 18.81
CA GLY A 156 3.17 -3.35 19.22
C GLY A 156 4.37 -3.99 18.52
N PRO A 157 4.75 -5.20 18.95
CA PRO A 157 5.95 -5.87 18.42
C PRO A 157 5.88 -6.19 16.93
N ARG A 158 4.68 -6.15 16.33
CA ARG A 158 4.45 -6.38 14.91
C ARG A 158 4.80 -5.17 14.04
N HIS A 159 4.53 -3.95 14.52
CA HIS A 159 4.66 -2.72 13.76
C HIS A 159 5.45 -1.70 14.59
N GLN A 160 6.78 -1.79 14.50
CA GLN A 160 7.69 -0.99 15.32
C GLN A 160 7.59 0.52 15.06
N THR A 161 7.05 0.93 13.90
CA THR A 161 6.92 2.34 13.52
C THR A 161 5.53 2.92 13.76
N HIS A 162 4.48 2.09 13.85
CA HIS A 162 3.09 2.53 13.94
C HIS A 162 2.66 2.92 15.38
N ASP A 163 3.48 3.66 16.12
CA ASP A 163 3.22 4.00 17.54
C ASP A 163 2.99 5.50 17.78
N ARG A 164 3.20 6.32 16.75
CA ARG A 164 3.03 7.78 16.81
C ARG A 164 1.82 8.30 16.04
N GLY A 165 1.05 7.42 15.40
CA GLY A 165 -0.12 7.77 14.60
C GLY A 165 0.21 8.63 13.36
N VAL A 166 1.41 8.45 12.80
CA VAL A 166 1.90 9.12 11.57
C VAL A 166 2.29 8.15 10.47
N ASP A 167 2.20 6.86 10.74
CA ASP A 167 2.56 5.79 9.81
C ASP A 167 1.30 5.11 9.31
N PHE A 168 1.30 4.64 8.07
CA PHE A 168 0.23 3.81 7.55
C PHE A 168 0.69 2.91 6.42
N ASP A 169 0.02 1.77 6.30
CA ASP A 169 0.18 0.89 5.16
C ASP A 169 -0.91 1.17 4.12
N ILE A 170 -0.56 1.13 2.84
CA ILE A 170 -1.54 1.19 1.75
C ILE A 170 -1.18 0.22 0.64
N TYR A 171 -2.20 -0.48 0.17
CA TYR A 171 -2.12 -1.54 -0.81
C TYR A 171 -2.83 -1.09 -2.08
N LEU A 172 -2.32 -1.57 -3.21
CA LEU A 172 -2.90 -1.40 -4.52
C LEU A 172 -3.37 -2.78 -5.03
N PRO A 173 -4.56 -3.28 -4.61
CA PRO A 173 -5.03 -4.62 -4.98
C PRO A 173 -4.95 -4.93 -6.47
N GLY A 174 -5.21 -3.95 -7.36
CA GLY A 174 -5.10 -4.13 -8.81
C GLY A 174 -3.66 -4.31 -9.33
N ALA A 175 -2.64 -4.02 -8.53
CA ALA A 175 -1.23 -4.28 -8.82
C ALA A 175 -0.72 -5.57 -8.19
N MET A 176 -1.42 -6.10 -7.19
CA MET A 176 -0.99 -7.29 -6.45
C MET A 176 -1.35 -8.56 -7.21
N LEU A 177 -0.41 -9.51 -7.29
CA LEU A 177 -0.69 -10.83 -7.87
C LEU A 177 -1.62 -11.65 -6.97
N VAL A 178 -1.35 -11.62 -5.67
CA VAL A 178 -2.15 -12.27 -4.62
C VAL A 178 -2.22 -11.35 -3.41
N GLU A 179 -3.34 -11.38 -2.67
CA GLU A 179 -3.51 -10.50 -1.50
C GLU A 179 -2.66 -10.92 -0.27
N ASN A 180 -1.65 -11.80 -0.41
CA ASN A 180 -0.70 -12.22 0.63
C ASN A 180 -1.31 -12.63 1.99
N ALA A 181 -2.20 -13.62 1.98
CA ALA A 181 -3.10 -13.97 3.11
C ALA A 181 -2.47 -14.57 4.36
N GLY A 182 -1.28 -15.14 4.23
CA GLY A 182 -0.76 -16.15 5.15
C GLY A 182 0.67 -15.91 5.65
N GLY A 183 1.27 -14.76 5.34
CA GLY A 183 2.63 -14.42 5.78
C GLY A 183 3.72 -15.40 5.30
N GLY A 184 3.49 -16.08 4.17
CA GLY A 184 4.48 -16.96 3.55
C GLY A 184 5.36 -16.24 2.53
N ASP A 185 6.19 -17.00 1.83
CA ASP A 185 6.91 -16.49 0.66
C ASP A 185 5.91 -16.28 -0.47
N TYR A 186 5.95 -15.08 -1.05
CA TYR A 186 5.04 -14.71 -2.13
C TYR A 186 5.81 -14.51 -3.43
N PRO A 187 5.22 -14.95 -4.56
CA PRO A 187 5.76 -14.63 -5.86
C PRO A 187 5.85 -13.12 -6.04
N SER A 188 6.73 -12.67 -6.94
CA SER A 188 6.76 -11.26 -7.33
C SER A 188 5.38 -10.82 -7.83
N ASN A 189 5.00 -9.56 -7.59
CA ASN A 189 3.80 -8.97 -8.17
C ASN A 189 3.78 -8.97 -9.72
N HIS A 190 4.93 -9.24 -10.32
CA HIS A 190 5.15 -9.30 -11.76
C HIS A 190 5.17 -10.73 -12.31
N GLU A 191 5.10 -11.75 -11.45
CA GLU A 191 5.16 -13.14 -11.89
C GLU A 191 3.98 -13.49 -12.82
N GLY A 192 4.30 -14.09 -13.96
CA GLY A 192 3.32 -14.47 -14.99
C GLY A 192 2.71 -13.30 -15.77
N LYS A 193 3.11 -12.05 -15.51
CA LYS A 193 2.66 -10.88 -16.27
C LYS A 193 3.55 -10.60 -17.47
N SER A 194 2.95 -10.14 -18.56
CA SER A 194 3.67 -9.59 -19.71
C SER A 194 4.37 -8.26 -19.36
N ALA A 195 5.33 -7.85 -20.18
CA ALA A 195 6.03 -6.57 -20.00
C ALA A 195 5.05 -5.37 -19.98
N ALA A 196 4.03 -5.39 -20.84
CA ALA A 196 3.01 -4.35 -20.88
C ALA A 196 2.16 -4.29 -19.59
N GLU A 197 1.79 -5.45 -19.02
CA GLU A 197 1.03 -5.51 -17.76
C GLU A 197 1.86 -5.06 -16.56
N ILE A 198 3.16 -5.38 -16.56
CA ILE A 198 4.12 -4.90 -15.55
C ILE A 198 4.22 -3.38 -15.63
N GLU A 199 4.43 -2.82 -16.82
CA GLU A 199 4.53 -1.38 -17.02
C GLU A 199 3.24 -0.65 -16.63
N ALA A 200 2.07 -1.14 -17.05
CA ALA A 200 0.79 -0.58 -16.63
C ALA A 200 0.59 -0.63 -15.10
N THR A 201 1.14 -1.66 -14.45
CA THR A 201 1.14 -1.76 -12.98
C THR A 201 2.04 -0.71 -12.35
N ARG A 202 3.26 -0.54 -12.87
CA ARG A 202 4.23 0.46 -12.39
C ARG A 202 3.68 1.87 -12.52
N GLN A 203 3.04 2.20 -13.63
CA GLN A 203 2.42 3.53 -13.83
C GLN A 203 1.36 3.85 -12.77
N ARG A 204 0.53 2.86 -12.38
CA ARG A 204 -0.48 3.04 -11.32
C ARG A 204 0.14 3.21 -9.93
N VAL A 205 1.17 2.43 -9.65
CA VAL A 205 1.93 2.46 -8.38
C VAL A 205 2.69 3.79 -8.25
N GLU A 206 3.41 4.17 -9.29
CA GLU A 206 4.12 5.45 -9.37
C GLU A 206 3.15 6.62 -9.27
N GLY A 207 2.00 6.55 -9.95
CA GLY A 207 0.94 7.54 -9.83
C GLY A 207 0.44 7.72 -8.39
N LEU A 208 0.36 6.64 -7.60
CA LEU A 208 0.02 6.72 -6.18
C LEU A 208 1.12 7.44 -5.39
N ALA A 209 2.39 7.06 -5.62
CA ALA A 209 3.54 7.71 -4.98
C ALA A 209 3.56 9.22 -5.22
N ARG A 210 3.32 9.63 -6.47
CA ARG A 210 3.26 11.05 -6.87
C ARG A 210 2.13 11.78 -6.12
N VAL A 211 0.92 11.22 -6.08
CA VAL A 211 -0.22 11.82 -5.35
C VAL A 211 0.08 11.96 -3.85
N LEU A 212 0.67 10.94 -3.23
CA LEU A 212 1.08 10.97 -1.84
C LEU A 212 2.09 12.11 -1.57
N ALA A 213 3.10 12.26 -2.43
CA ALA A 213 4.05 13.35 -2.32
C ALA A 213 3.39 14.72 -2.53
N GLU A 214 2.50 14.87 -3.51
CA GLU A 214 1.77 16.12 -3.75
C GLU A 214 0.94 16.54 -2.54
N CYS A 215 0.20 15.59 -1.93
CA CYS A 215 -0.67 15.89 -0.79
C CYS A 215 0.06 16.15 0.53
N SER A 216 1.36 15.88 0.59
CA SER A 216 2.23 16.19 1.75
C SER A 216 3.25 17.29 1.44
N GLU A 217 3.13 17.94 0.27
CA GLU A 217 4.12 18.92 -0.21
C GLU A 217 5.56 18.39 -0.21
N GLY A 218 5.70 17.09 -0.51
CA GLY A 218 6.96 16.36 -0.51
C GLY A 218 7.40 15.85 0.86
N ALA A 219 6.76 16.24 1.96
CA ALA A 219 7.14 15.83 3.30
C ALA A 219 6.59 14.44 3.65
N LEU A 220 7.25 13.38 3.17
CA LEU A 220 6.90 11.99 3.47
C LEU A 220 8.09 11.03 3.27
N ARG A 221 8.00 9.85 3.86
CA ARG A 221 8.84 8.70 3.54
C ARG A 221 7.96 7.54 3.09
N ILE A 222 8.37 6.86 2.03
CA ILE A 222 7.74 5.67 1.49
C ILE A 222 8.74 4.52 1.51
N TYR A 223 8.34 3.35 2.00
CA TYR A 223 9.01 2.09 1.70
C TYR A 223 8.25 1.31 0.64
N TYR A 224 8.91 1.04 -0.49
CA TYR A 224 8.40 0.25 -1.61
C TYR A 224 9.58 -0.29 -2.44
N ASN A 225 9.50 -1.55 -2.89
CA ASN A 225 10.67 -2.28 -3.41
C ASN A 225 10.70 -2.52 -4.93
N ASP A 226 9.96 -1.79 -5.76
CA ASP A 226 10.17 -1.84 -7.21
C ASP A 226 11.24 -0.80 -7.63
N PRO A 227 12.44 -1.22 -8.09
CA PRO A 227 13.53 -0.31 -8.39
C PRO A 227 13.22 0.66 -9.53
N VAL A 228 12.43 0.23 -10.53
CA VAL A 228 12.06 1.08 -11.67
C VAL A 228 11.11 2.18 -11.22
N VAL A 229 10.15 1.85 -10.36
CA VAL A 229 9.25 2.84 -9.76
C VAL A 229 10.03 3.81 -8.88
N LEU A 230 10.96 3.31 -8.07
CA LEU A 230 11.76 4.12 -7.17
C LEU A 230 12.59 5.16 -7.95
N GLU A 231 13.28 4.73 -9.00
CA GLU A 231 14.08 5.62 -9.87
C GLU A 231 13.21 6.71 -10.52
N ARG A 232 12.13 6.32 -11.20
CA ARG A 232 11.22 7.26 -11.88
C ARG A 232 10.54 8.23 -10.90
N PHE A 233 10.11 7.74 -9.74
CA PHE A 233 9.53 8.59 -8.72
C PHE A 233 10.54 9.61 -8.18
N HIS A 234 11.79 9.21 -7.98
CA HIS A 234 12.86 10.10 -7.55
C HIS A 234 13.17 11.18 -8.58
N GLU A 235 13.32 10.81 -9.85
CA GLU A 235 13.51 11.77 -10.94
C GLU A 235 12.36 12.79 -10.99
N TRP A 236 11.13 12.30 -10.94
CA TRP A 236 9.96 13.18 -10.87
C TRP A 236 9.97 14.06 -9.62
N TYR A 237 10.27 13.51 -8.43
CA TYR A 237 10.25 14.23 -7.16
C TYR A 237 11.27 15.38 -7.15
N ASP A 238 12.48 15.11 -7.63
CA ASP A 238 13.57 16.09 -7.70
C ASP A 238 13.21 17.26 -8.64
N ALA A 239 12.43 17.00 -9.69
CA ALA A 239 11.91 18.04 -10.59
C ALA A 239 10.82 18.94 -9.96
N GLN A 240 10.25 18.57 -8.82
CA GLN A 240 9.14 19.33 -8.22
C GLN A 240 9.57 20.54 -7.39
N GLY A 241 10.84 20.61 -6.98
CA GLY A 241 11.34 21.69 -6.13
C GLY A 241 10.69 21.75 -4.75
N TYR A 242 10.34 20.59 -4.18
CA TYR A 242 9.93 20.48 -2.78
C TYR A 242 11.05 20.94 -1.83
N ASP A 243 10.66 21.40 -0.65
CA ASP A 243 11.61 21.69 0.43
C ASP A 243 12.37 20.43 0.87
N GLU A 244 13.42 20.64 1.68
CA GLU A 244 14.20 19.52 2.23
C GLU A 244 13.29 18.56 3.00
N ASN A 245 13.24 17.32 2.54
CA ASN A 245 12.39 16.30 3.13
C ASN A 245 12.95 15.89 4.50
N PRO A 246 12.15 15.95 5.58
CA PRO A 246 12.62 15.68 6.95
C PRO A 246 13.04 14.23 7.17
N PHE A 247 12.76 13.32 6.23
CA PHE A 247 13.12 11.91 6.26
C PHE A 247 14.24 11.54 5.27
N GLY A 248 14.86 12.52 4.60
CA GLY A 248 15.84 12.28 3.54
C GLY A 248 15.18 11.89 2.22
N ARG A 249 15.68 10.85 1.51
CA ARG A 249 15.09 10.44 0.23
C ARG A 249 13.65 9.94 0.44
N PRO A 250 12.68 10.41 -0.37
CA PRO A 250 11.25 10.21 -0.11
C PRO A 250 10.76 8.77 -0.33
N MET A 251 11.47 7.97 -1.13
CA MET A 251 11.16 6.55 -1.33
C MET A 251 12.42 5.72 -1.18
N GLN A 252 12.34 4.62 -0.43
CA GLN A 252 13.47 3.78 -0.06
C GLN A 252 13.08 2.30 -0.12
N VAL A 253 14.04 1.43 -0.45
CA VAL A 253 13.89 -0.02 -0.29
C VAL A 253 14.05 -0.35 1.19
N HIS A 254 13.32 -1.35 1.68
CA HIS A 254 13.45 -1.80 3.07
C HIS A 254 13.54 -3.33 3.19
N ASN A 255 12.42 -4.01 3.37
CA ASN A 255 12.34 -5.48 3.45
C ASN A 255 11.26 -6.00 2.49
N HIS A 256 11.30 -7.30 2.16
CA HIS A 256 10.43 -7.96 1.17
C HIS A 256 8.92 -7.76 1.38
N LEU A 257 8.46 -7.37 2.58
CA LEU A 257 7.05 -7.06 2.79
C LEU A 257 6.59 -5.86 1.93
N HIS A 258 7.51 -4.94 1.63
CA HIS A 258 7.26 -3.74 0.82
C HIS A 258 7.35 -4.00 -0.69
N ASP A 259 7.47 -5.26 -1.11
CA ASP A 259 7.28 -5.64 -2.52
C ASP A 259 5.80 -5.48 -2.92
N PHE A 260 4.90 -5.48 -1.93
CA PHE A 260 3.46 -5.62 -2.12
C PHE A 260 2.61 -4.43 -1.68
N HIS A 261 3.20 -3.53 -0.90
CA HIS A 261 2.49 -2.39 -0.33
C HIS A 261 3.46 -1.26 -0.03
N PHE A 262 2.89 -0.08 0.12
CA PHE A 262 3.60 1.08 0.58
C PHE A 262 3.47 1.12 2.10
N HIS A 263 4.58 1.30 2.79
CA HIS A 263 4.58 1.79 4.16
C HIS A 263 4.98 3.27 4.12
N ILE A 264 4.12 4.14 4.63
CA ILE A 264 4.33 5.60 4.55
C ILE A 264 4.42 6.18 5.95
N THR A 265 5.36 7.11 6.12
CA THR A 265 5.46 7.99 7.29
C THR A 265 5.29 9.44 6.86
N ILE A 266 4.47 10.21 7.57
CA ILE A 266 4.37 11.67 7.43
C ILE A 266 4.94 12.38 8.67
N PRO A 267 5.25 13.69 8.61
CA PRO A 267 5.70 14.44 9.78
C PRO A 267 4.63 14.51 10.88
N GLU A 268 5.06 14.52 12.14
CA GLU A 268 4.15 14.64 13.29
C GLU A 268 3.44 15.99 13.36
N ASP A 269 4.06 17.00 12.79
CA ASP A 269 3.63 18.39 12.70
C ASP A 269 2.98 18.72 11.35
N LEU A 270 2.73 17.73 10.49
CA LEU A 270 1.95 17.94 9.27
C LEU A 270 0.59 18.55 9.64
N GLU A 271 0.24 19.66 9.00
CA GLU A 271 -1.04 20.31 9.23
C GLU A 271 -2.20 19.43 8.75
N VAL A 272 -3.35 19.57 9.41
CA VAL A 272 -4.58 18.91 8.93
C VAL A 272 -4.99 19.57 7.62
N LEU A 273 -4.99 18.79 6.53
CA LEU A 273 -5.38 19.27 5.22
C LEU A 273 -6.76 19.94 5.23
N PRO A 274 -6.99 20.95 4.36
CA PRO A 274 -8.28 21.61 4.25
C PRO A 274 -9.40 20.60 4.02
N MET A 275 -10.53 20.78 4.71
CA MET A 275 -11.68 19.89 4.61
C MET A 275 -12.85 20.59 3.93
N ALA A 276 -13.44 19.93 2.94
CA ALA A 276 -14.71 20.37 2.37
C ALA A 276 -15.81 20.32 3.45
N PRO A 277 -16.70 21.33 3.51
CA PRO A 277 -17.74 21.37 4.52
C PRO A 277 -18.71 20.19 4.36
N LEU A 278 -19.09 19.58 5.48
CA LEU A 278 -20.11 18.53 5.48
C LEU A 278 -21.47 19.09 5.03
N PRO A 279 -22.34 18.25 4.41
CA PRO A 279 -23.70 18.65 4.11
C PRO A 279 -24.45 19.14 5.36
N PRO A 280 -25.38 20.11 5.23
CA PRO A 280 -26.17 20.61 6.37
C PRO A 280 -26.83 19.47 7.17
N GLY A 281 -26.73 19.54 8.50
CA GLY A 281 -27.25 18.52 9.41
C GLY A 281 -26.38 17.27 9.54
N THR A 282 -25.23 17.20 8.88
CA THR A 282 -24.25 16.12 9.04
C THR A 282 -23.11 16.61 9.94
N GLU A 283 -22.71 15.76 10.89
CA GLU A 283 -21.60 16.05 11.81
C GLU A 283 -20.57 14.92 11.77
N HIS A 284 -19.35 15.24 12.24
CA HIS A 284 -18.34 14.22 12.54
C HIS A 284 -18.80 13.39 13.74
N PRO A 285 -19.06 12.08 13.60
CA PRO A 285 -19.63 11.28 14.67
C PRO A 285 -18.63 11.11 15.81
N PHE A 286 -19.14 11.12 17.04
CA PHE A 286 -18.34 10.72 18.19
C PHE A 286 -18.30 9.20 18.32
N GLN A 287 -17.11 8.64 18.48
CA GLN A 287 -16.88 7.21 18.68
C GLN A 287 -15.87 6.97 19.79
N THR A 288 -16.11 5.92 20.58
CA THR A 288 -15.16 5.43 21.57
C THR A 288 -14.06 4.65 20.86
N ILE A 289 -12.81 4.84 21.30
CA ILE A 289 -11.70 4.01 20.86
C ILE A 289 -11.70 2.76 21.74
N GLU A 290 -11.96 1.61 21.14
CA GLU A 290 -11.86 0.31 21.82
C GLU A 290 -10.39 -0.10 21.94
N GLU A 291 -10.04 -0.80 23.03
CA GLU A 291 -8.70 -1.37 23.15
C GLU A 291 -8.55 -2.55 22.19
N PRO A 292 -7.39 -2.70 21.52
CA PRO A 292 -7.16 -3.85 20.67
C PRO A 292 -7.28 -5.15 21.48
N PRO A 293 -7.84 -6.23 20.90
CA PRO A 293 -7.93 -7.51 21.59
C PRO A 293 -6.53 -8.04 21.93
N ASP A 294 -6.44 -8.86 22.98
CA ASP A 294 -5.19 -9.50 23.36
C ASP A 294 -4.59 -10.25 22.15
N PRO A 295 -3.31 -10.04 21.80
CA PRO A 295 -2.65 -10.74 20.69
C PRO A 295 -2.81 -12.27 20.76
N ASP A 296 -2.87 -12.86 21.95
CA ASP A 296 -3.05 -14.29 22.17
C ASP A 296 -4.46 -14.77 21.80
N SER A 297 -5.44 -13.87 21.86
CA SER A 297 -6.84 -14.13 21.47
C SER A 297 -7.12 -13.84 19.99
N ALA A 298 -6.18 -13.20 19.28
CA ALA A 298 -6.32 -12.78 17.90
C ALA A 298 -5.13 -13.27 17.02
N PRO A 299 -5.05 -14.59 16.73
CA PRO A 299 -3.89 -15.19 16.06
C PRO A 299 -3.66 -14.67 14.63
N ASN A 300 -4.68 -14.13 13.96
CA ASN A 300 -4.53 -13.49 12.64
C ASN A 300 -3.86 -12.11 12.72
N LEU A 301 -3.75 -11.54 13.93
CA LEU A 301 -3.08 -10.27 14.24
C LEU A 301 -1.70 -10.52 14.82
N ALA A 302 -1.54 -11.59 15.60
CA ALA A 302 -0.26 -12.05 16.09
C ALA A 302 0.59 -12.56 14.91
N SER A 303 1.63 -11.80 14.56
CA SER A 303 2.75 -12.27 13.74
C SER A 303 3.60 -13.30 14.50
N ARG A 304 2.98 -14.30 15.15
CA ARG A 304 3.68 -15.25 16.00
C ARG A 304 4.56 -16.25 15.24
N ASN A 305 4.50 -16.26 13.91
CA ASN A 305 5.40 -17.03 13.05
C ASN A 305 6.02 -16.14 11.96
N ARG A 306 6.89 -15.21 12.33
CA ARG A 306 7.89 -14.71 11.37
C ARG A 306 9.24 -15.24 11.80
N ASN A 307 9.72 -16.22 11.04
CA ASN A 307 11.08 -16.72 11.14
C ASN A 307 12.03 -15.52 11.01
N THR A 308 12.81 -15.22 12.05
CA THR A 308 13.78 -14.11 12.09
C THR A 308 15.03 -14.42 11.27
N THR A 309 15.02 -15.47 10.44
CA THR A 309 16.16 -15.89 9.60
C THR A 309 16.60 -14.81 8.61
N TRP A 310 15.70 -13.93 8.17
CA TRP A 310 16.07 -12.83 7.25
C TRP A 310 17.09 -11.85 7.88
N ARG A 311 17.09 -11.70 9.21
CA ARG A 311 18.07 -10.86 9.90
C ARG A 311 19.46 -11.52 9.93
N ALA A 312 19.52 -12.85 9.94
CA ALA A 312 20.77 -13.60 9.87
C ALA A 312 21.41 -13.56 8.48
N GLU A 313 20.60 -13.45 7.41
CA GLU A 313 21.09 -13.37 6.03
C GLU A 313 21.62 -11.97 5.66
N MET A 314 21.09 -10.89 6.26
CA MET A 314 21.62 -9.54 6.07
C MET A 314 22.80 -9.21 6.99
N GLU A 315 22.88 -9.81 8.19
CA GLU A 315 24.04 -9.68 9.09
C GLU A 315 25.22 -10.57 8.67
N ALA A 316 24.98 -11.60 7.84
CA ALA A 316 26.03 -12.32 7.12
C ALA A 316 26.51 -11.47 5.93
N GLY A 317 27.40 -10.51 6.20
CA GLY A 317 28.22 -9.89 5.16
C GLY A 317 28.98 -10.96 4.35
N PRO A 318 29.51 -10.63 3.16
CA PRO A 318 30.29 -11.58 2.37
C PRO A 318 31.39 -12.17 3.26
N GLU A 319 31.47 -13.50 3.33
CA GLU A 319 32.51 -14.20 4.07
C GLU A 319 33.88 -13.64 3.66
N GLU A 320 34.49 -12.83 4.52
CA GLU A 320 35.88 -12.45 4.40
C GLU A 320 36.71 -13.71 4.63
N ASP A 321 37.21 -14.26 3.52
CA ASP A 321 38.21 -15.31 3.44
C ASP A 321 39.44 -14.88 4.28
N THR A 322 39.43 -15.22 5.56
CA THR A 322 40.48 -14.83 6.51
C THR A 322 41.58 -15.88 6.45
N PRO A 323 42.80 -15.56 5.99
CA PRO A 323 43.90 -16.52 6.06
C PRO A 323 44.37 -16.70 7.51
N PRO A 324 44.90 -17.88 7.88
CA PRO A 324 45.23 -18.20 9.27
C PRO A 324 46.37 -17.33 9.82
N PRO A 325 46.40 -17.07 11.15
CA PRO A 325 47.32 -16.09 11.71
C PRO A 325 48.75 -16.61 11.76
N ALA A 326 49.69 -15.81 11.25
CA ALA A 326 51.10 -15.96 11.50
C ALA A 326 51.48 -15.39 12.87
N THR A 327 52.34 -16.13 13.57
CA THR A 327 52.86 -15.90 14.91
C THR A 327 53.79 -14.69 15.03
N ALA A 328 53.62 -13.97 16.15
CA ALA A 328 54.62 -13.24 16.97
C ALA A 328 55.43 -12.08 16.35
N THR A 329 55.50 -10.93 17.05
CA THR A 329 56.64 -10.54 17.93
C THR A 329 56.32 -9.24 18.67
N MET A 330 56.74 -9.18 19.94
CA MET A 330 56.62 -8.05 20.86
C MET A 330 57.54 -6.86 20.51
N ASN A 331 57.12 -5.63 20.88
CA ASN A 331 58.00 -4.72 21.63
C ASN A 331 57.25 -3.60 22.38
N ALA A 332 57.77 -3.35 23.60
CA ALA A 332 57.42 -2.46 24.70
C ALA A 332 57.52 -0.94 24.38
N THR A 333 56.51 -0.09 24.69
CA THR A 333 56.28 0.84 25.85
C THR A 333 57.12 2.16 25.88
N PRO A 334 56.84 3.21 26.71
CA PRO A 334 55.61 3.96 27.07
C PRO A 334 55.75 5.52 26.99
N THR A 335 54.67 6.27 27.22
CA THR A 335 54.57 7.48 28.11
C THR A 335 53.06 7.76 28.31
N ASP A 336 52.47 7.50 29.47
CA ASP A 336 52.38 8.34 30.70
C ASP A 336 51.68 9.69 30.47
N GLU A 337 50.39 9.79 30.83
CA GLU A 337 49.91 10.61 31.96
C GLU A 337 48.39 10.37 32.19
N SER A 338 48.04 10.29 33.47
CA SER A 338 46.72 10.07 34.10
C SER A 338 46.39 11.33 34.94
N PRO A 339 45.28 11.46 35.71
CA PRO A 339 44.05 10.65 35.79
C PRO A 339 42.73 11.48 36.02
N SER A 340 41.65 10.73 36.21
CA SER A 340 40.60 10.94 37.26
C SER A 340 39.28 11.61 36.85
N SER A 341 38.19 10.85 36.82
CA SER A 341 37.38 10.60 38.03
C SER A 341 36.23 9.64 37.75
N ALA A 342 36.00 8.75 38.72
CA ALA A 342 34.94 7.78 38.76
C ALA A 342 33.70 8.34 39.47
N ALA A 343 32.51 7.88 39.07
CA ALA A 343 31.38 7.72 39.98
C ALA A 343 30.41 6.69 39.43
N ALA A 344 30.46 5.50 40.00
CA ALA A 344 29.41 4.49 39.92
C ALA A 344 28.27 4.88 40.86
N MET A 345 27.01 4.72 40.44
CA MET A 345 25.91 4.40 41.35
C MET A 345 24.96 3.39 40.71
N THR A 346 25.06 2.17 41.22
CA THR A 346 24.06 1.12 41.26
C THR A 346 22.78 1.58 41.95
N ALA A 347 21.61 1.29 41.37
CA ALA A 347 20.34 1.26 42.08
C ALA A 347 19.59 -0.04 41.74
N ALA A 348 19.27 -0.80 42.79
CA ALA A 348 18.48 -2.03 42.75
C ALA A 348 16.97 -1.72 42.72
N PRO A 349 16.13 -2.60 42.14
CA PRO A 349 14.68 -2.41 42.11
C PRO A 349 14.00 -2.87 43.41
N ALA A 350 12.96 -2.13 43.82
CA ALA A 350 12.08 -2.45 44.93
C ALA A 350 11.01 -3.50 44.54
N PRO A 351 10.51 -4.31 45.50
CA PRO A 351 9.50 -5.33 45.22
C PRO A 351 8.09 -4.73 45.20
N MET A 352 7.31 -5.05 44.16
CA MET A 352 5.86 -4.80 44.15
C MET A 352 5.13 -5.96 44.83
N THR A 353 4.35 -5.62 45.84
CA THR A 353 3.38 -6.46 46.54
C THR A 353 2.13 -6.64 45.69
N ALA A 354 1.79 -7.90 45.38
CA ALA A 354 0.56 -8.28 44.71
C ALA A 354 -0.63 -8.16 45.68
N ALA A 355 -1.64 -7.37 45.29
CA ALA A 355 -2.95 -7.34 45.94
C ALA A 355 -3.95 -8.21 45.17
N ALA A 356 -4.75 -8.93 45.93
CA ALA A 356 -5.67 -9.98 45.52
C ALA A 356 -6.85 -9.49 44.67
N ALA A 357 -7.26 -10.34 43.74
CA ALA A 357 -8.54 -10.28 43.02
C ALA A 357 -9.72 -10.64 43.95
N PRO A 358 -10.92 -10.10 43.70
CA PRO A 358 -12.15 -10.80 43.99
C PRO A 358 -12.82 -11.32 42.70
N ALA A 359 -13.42 -12.49 42.89
CA ALA A 359 -14.10 -13.32 41.91
C ALA A 359 -15.32 -12.63 41.27
N ALA A 360 -15.56 -13.01 40.01
CA ALA A 360 -16.82 -12.84 39.31
C ALA A 360 -17.87 -13.83 39.83
N ASP A 361 -19.10 -13.36 40.03
CA ASP A 361 -20.28 -14.18 39.82
C ASP A 361 -21.50 -13.29 39.47
N GLU A 362 -22.46 -13.92 38.81
CA GLU A 362 -23.83 -13.49 38.49
C GLU A 362 -24.15 -12.81 37.14
N ALA A 363 -24.49 -13.71 36.20
CA ALA A 363 -25.79 -13.79 35.52
C ALA A 363 -26.09 -12.86 34.32
N ALA A 364 -25.88 -13.47 33.16
CA ALA A 364 -26.50 -13.14 31.89
C ALA A 364 -28.04 -13.18 31.96
N ARG A 365 -28.68 -12.12 31.43
CA ARG A 365 -30.09 -12.14 31.01
C ARG A 365 -30.18 -11.53 29.62
N ALA A 366 -30.43 -12.38 28.61
CA ALA A 366 -30.63 -11.96 27.23
C ALA A 366 -31.98 -11.23 27.06
N PRO A 367 -32.06 -10.13 26.28
CA PRO A 367 -33.34 -9.61 25.81
C PRO A 367 -33.81 -10.37 24.56
N ALA A 368 -35.12 -10.64 24.55
CA ALA A 368 -35.84 -11.33 23.49
C ALA A 368 -35.89 -10.53 22.17
N ALA A 369 -35.98 -11.27 21.06
CA ALA A 369 -36.15 -10.73 19.72
C ALA A 369 -37.51 -9.99 19.55
N PRO A 370 -37.57 -8.85 18.85
CA PRO A 370 -38.83 -8.21 18.50
C PRO A 370 -39.54 -8.96 17.35
N ALA A 371 -40.87 -9.05 17.48
CA ALA A 371 -41.77 -9.62 16.48
C ALA A 371 -41.84 -8.75 15.19
N PRO A 372 -42.14 -9.35 14.02
CA PRO A 372 -42.27 -8.60 12.77
C PRO A 372 -43.54 -7.74 12.75
N MET A 373 -43.36 -6.48 12.36
CA MET A 373 -44.42 -5.49 12.15
C MET A 373 -45.32 -5.88 10.96
N ALA A 374 -46.63 -5.80 11.16
CA ALA A 374 -47.65 -5.98 10.15
C ALA A 374 -47.59 -4.88 9.08
N GLY A 375 -47.74 -5.28 7.81
CA GLY A 375 -47.71 -4.41 6.65
C GLY A 375 -48.87 -3.42 6.59
N THR A 376 -48.58 -2.24 6.06
CA THR A 376 -49.57 -1.22 5.69
C THR A 376 -50.02 -1.45 4.24
N PRO A 377 -51.33 -1.40 3.92
CA PRO A 377 -51.80 -1.60 2.56
C PRO A 377 -51.59 -0.37 1.66
N ALA A 378 -51.42 -0.63 0.37
CA ALA A 378 -51.26 0.36 -0.70
C ALA A 378 -52.53 1.21 -0.92
N PRO A 379 -52.40 2.47 -1.38
CA PRO A 379 -53.55 3.31 -1.69
C PRO A 379 -54.21 2.90 -3.01
N ALA A 380 -55.54 2.95 -3.02
CA ALA A 380 -56.37 2.80 -4.20
C ALA A 380 -56.17 4.01 -5.14
N ALA A 381 -56.12 3.71 -6.44
CA ALA A 381 -56.11 4.69 -7.50
C ALA A 381 -57.54 5.25 -7.73
N ASP A 382 -57.63 6.56 -7.90
CA ASP A 382 -58.67 7.25 -8.67
C ASP A 382 -57.97 8.13 -9.71
#